data_AF-A0A9D6E3E9-F1
#
_entry.id   AF-A0A9D6E3E9-F1
#
_cell.length_a   1.000
_cell.length_b   1.000
_cell.length_c   1.000
_cell.angle_alpha   90.00
_cell.angle_beta   90.00
_cell.angle_gamma   90.00
#
_symmetry.space_group_name_H-M   'P 1'
#
loop_
_entity.id
_entity.type
_entity.pdbx_description
1 polymer ?
#
loop_
_entity_poly.entity_id
_entity_poly.type
_entity_poly.pdbx_seq_one_letter_code
_entity_poly.pdbx_strand_id
1 'polypeptide(L)'
;MGKDERLYFAYLTENWVVGHAARRSPQHLTLVPPFQLSVTEAIKVCSQTVDEFAPFDVEVLQTDFFGPRQDIEVRLVEPTRKLFNLHESLLRKLGTVGLNTKNLSYVGRDYLPHITVKPSHPNIPQEGQVLRIDHIALMHKDRHFRKLIHKESLHGRQAET
;
A
#
# COMPACT_ATOMS: atom_id res chain seq x y z
N MET A 1 -16.92 13.27 -0.10
CA MET A 1 -16.64 11.94 0.47
C MET A 1 -17.53 11.72 1.67
N GLY A 2 -18.21 10.57 1.74
CA GLY A 2 -18.92 10.17 2.95
C GLY A 2 -17.98 10.04 4.16
N LYS A 3 -18.53 10.15 5.38
CA LYS A 3 -17.78 10.12 6.65
C LYS A 3 -16.91 8.85 6.82
N ASP A 4 -17.28 7.77 6.12
CA ASP A 4 -16.63 6.45 6.17
C ASP A 4 -15.77 6.13 4.95
N GLU A 5 -15.72 7.01 3.95
CA GLU A 5 -14.89 6.80 2.77
C GLU A 5 -13.44 7.12 3.08
N ARG A 6 -12.55 6.21 2.69
CA ARG A 6 -11.11 6.35 2.86
C ARG A 6 -10.38 5.92 1.60
N LEU A 7 -9.26 6.56 1.35
CA LEU A 7 -8.28 6.17 0.35
C LEU A 7 -7.09 5.51 1.05
N TYR A 8 -6.38 4.61 0.37
CA TYR A 8 -5.11 4.08 0.85
C TYR A 8 -4.22 3.74 -0.35
N PHE A 9 -2.91 3.79 -0.15
CA PHE A 9 -1.94 3.35 -1.14
C PHE A 9 -1.48 1.93 -0.83
N ALA A 10 -1.36 1.10 -1.87
CA ALA A 10 -0.97 -0.29 -1.72
C ALA A 10 -0.16 -0.76 -2.93
N TYR A 11 0.65 -1.81 -2.73
CA TYR A 11 1.11 -2.69 -3.80
C TYR A 11 0.18 -3.91 -3.84
N LEU A 12 -0.35 -4.24 -5.02
CA LEU A 12 -1.27 -5.37 -5.17
C LEU A 12 -0.51 -6.61 -5.64
N THR A 13 -0.67 -7.73 -4.95
CA THR A 13 -0.13 -9.02 -5.42
C THR A 13 -1.03 -9.69 -6.45
N GLU A 14 -2.21 -9.10 -6.70
CA GLU A 14 -3.21 -9.58 -7.66
C GLU A 14 -3.36 -8.61 -8.84
N ASN A 15 -3.76 -9.16 -9.98
CA ASN A 15 -3.97 -8.43 -11.22
C ASN A 15 -5.33 -7.71 -11.26
N TRP A 16 -5.57 -6.82 -10.32
CA TRP A 16 -6.69 -5.88 -10.41
C TRP A 16 -6.37 -4.77 -11.43
N VAL A 17 -7.38 -4.43 -12.22
CA VAL A 17 -7.36 -3.30 -13.16
C VAL A 17 -8.23 -2.16 -12.63
N VAL A 18 -7.94 -0.93 -13.07
CA VAL A 18 -8.70 0.26 -12.66
C VAL A 18 -10.19 0.05 -12.92
N GLY A 19 -11.01 0.36 -11.92
CA GLY A 19 -12.45 0.15 -11.94
C GLY A 19 -12.92 -1.13 -11.25
N HIS A 20 -12.06 -2.14 -11.06
CA HIS A 20 -12.40 -3.34 -10.29
C HIS A 20 -12.86 -2.98 -8.87
N ALA A 21 -13.98 -3.59 -8.46
CA ALA A 21 -14.54 -3.44 -7.13
C ALA A 21 -15.02 -4.79 -6.57
N ALA A 22 -14.78 -5.03 -5.28
CA ALA A 22 -15.30 -6.20 -4.58
C ALA A 22 -15.55 -5.89 -3.10
N ARG A 23 -16.27 -6.78 -2.40
CA ARG A 23 -16.55 -6.63 -0.95
C ARG A 23 -15.30 -6.70 -0.08
N ARG A 24 -14.26 -7.38 -0.57
CA ARG A 24 -12.94 -7.50 0.06
C ARG A 24 -11.90 -6.92 -0.88
N SER A 25 -10.84 -6.32 -0.32
CA SER A 25 -9.71 -5.88 -1.14
C SER A 25 -8.96 -7.09 -1.70
N PRO A 26 -8.19 -6.93 -2.79
CA PRO A 26 -7.22 -7.94 -3.21
C PRO A 26 -6.19 -8.18 -2.10
N GLN A 27 -5.42 -9.26 -2.21
CA GLN A 27 -4.18 -9.44 -1.50
C GLN A 27 -3.22 -8.29 -1.86
N HIS A 28 -2.68 -7.64 -0.83
CA HIS A 28 -1.87 -6.43 -1.01
C HIS A 28 -0.94 -6.19 0.18
N LEU A 29 0.13 -5.44 -0.10
CA LEU A 29 0.97 -4.77 0.88
C LEU A 29 0.48 -3.32 1.00
N THR A 30 0.16 -2.88 2.21
CA THR A 30 -0.22 -1.48 2.43
C THR A 30 1.04 -0.60 2.42
N LEU A 31 1.05 0.41 1.56
CA LEU A 31 2.10 1.41 1.48
C LEU A 31 1.76 2.63 2.34
N VAL A 32 0.50 3.05 2.38
CA VAL A 32 0.02 4.10 3.31
C VAL A 32 -1.36 3.69 3.82
N PRO A 33 -1.61 3.71 5.15
CA PRO A 33 -2.88 3.32 5.74
C PRO A 33 -4.03 4.26 5.33
N PRO A 34 -5.29 3.92 5.63
CA PRO A 34 -6.45 4.70 5.24
C PRO A 34 -6.39 6.19 5.64
N PHE A 35 -6.56 7.09 4.67
CA PHE A 35 -6.60 8.54 4.82
C PHE A 35 -7.82 9.18 4.12
N GLN A 36 -8.04 10.47 4.35
CA GLN A 36 -9.09 11.26 3.70
C GLN A 36 -8.46 12.39 2.87
N LEU A 37 -8.68 12.35 1.56
CA LEU A 37 -8.22 13.35 0.59
C LEU A 37 -9.08 13.21 -0.67
N SER A 38 -9.16 14.24 -1.52
CA SER A 38 -9.82 14.04 -2.82
C SER A 38 -9.08 12.99 -3.67
N VAL A 39 -9.83 12.28 -4.51
CA VAL A 39 -9.26 11.29 -5.44
C VAL A 39 -8.22 11.94 -6.36
N THR A 40 -8.52 13.15 -6.88
CA THR A 40 -7.63 13.86 -7.79
C THR A 40 -6.29 14.20 -7.14
N GLU A 41 -6.28 14.67 -5.90
CA GLU A 41 -5.04 14.95 -5.17
C GLU A 41 -4.27 13.66 -4.85
N ALA A 42 -4.96 12.59 -4.48
CA ALA A 42 -4.33 11.30 -4.23
C ALA A 42 -3.70 10.70 -5.51
N ILE A 43 -4.36 10.84 -6.66
CA ILE A 43 -3.78 10.46 -7.96
C ILE A 43 -2.53 11.30 -8.25
N LYS A 44 -2.59 12.62 -8.06
CA LYS A 44 -1.42 13.49 -8.24
C LYS A 44 -0.24 13.06 -7.38
N VAL A 45 -0.48 12.72 -6.10
CA VAL A 45 0.57 12.19 -5.21
C VAL A 45 1.13 10.87 -5.74
N CYS A 46 0.27 9.96 -6.20
CA CYS A 46 0.69 8.69 -6.79
C CYS A 46 1.62 8.92 -7.99
N SER A 47 1.18 9.69 -8.98
CA SER A 47 1.96 9.95 -10.21
C SER A 47 3.30 10.62 -9.91
N GLN A 48 3.32 11.62 -9.02
CA GLN A 48 4.56 12.26 -8.60
C GLN A 48 5.51 11.35 -7.81
N THR A 49 5.00 10.25 -7.24
CA THR A 49 5.83 9.29 -6.49
C THR A 49 6.42 8.26 -7.43
N VAL A 50 5.66 7.74 -8.40
CA VAL A 50 6.18 6.71 -9.31
C VAL A 50 7.36 7.19 -10.17
N ASP A 51 7.46 8.50 -10.39
CA ASP A 51 8.60 9.18 -11.04
C ASP A 51 9.91 9.11 -10.24
N GLU A 52 9.87 8.88 -8.93
CA GLU A 52 11.04 8.89 -8.05
C GLU A 52 11.67 7.50 -7.85
N PHE A 53 10.94 6.44 -8.21
CA PHE A 53 11.34 5.07 -7.89
C PHE A 53 11.36 4.20 -9.13
N ALA A 54 12.47 3.50 -9.34
CA ALA A 54 12.51 2.33 -10.21
C ALA A 54 11.88 1.13 -9.49
N PRO A 55 11.34 0.12 -10.20
CA PRO A 55 10.91 -1.12 -9.58
C PRO A 55 12.04 -1.77 -8.78
N PHE A 56 11.69 -2.40 -7.66
CA PHE A 56 12.64 -3.06 -6.77
C PHE A 56 12.03 -4.31 -6.15
N ASP A 57 12.89 -5.18 -5.67
CA ASP A 57 12.48 -6.46 -5.11
C ASP A 57 12.51 -6.39 -3.57
N VAL A 58 11.61 -7.13 -2.94
CA VAL A 58 11.54 -7.35 -1.48
C VAL A 58 11.25 -8.81 -1.21
N GLU A 59 11.78 -9.34 -0.11
CA GLU A 59 11.50 -10.71 0.30
C GLU A 59 10.28 -10.80 1.22
N VAL A 60 9.47 -11.84 1.05
CA VAL A 60 8.45 -12.23 2.03
C VAL A 60 9.12 -13.04 3.13
N LEU A 61 8.96 -12.57 4.36
CA LEU A 61 9.55 -13.18 5.54
C LEU A 61 8.55 -14.13 6.22
N GLN A 62 8.81 -14.43 7.49
CA GLN A 62 7.98 -15.30 8.30
C GLN A 62 6.54 -14.81 8.48
N THR A 63 5.72 -15.74 8.97
CA THR A 63 4.36 -15.47 9.41
C THR A 63 4.34 -14.78 10.77
N ASP A 64 3.39 -13.88 10.95
CA ASP A 64 3.08 -13.26 12.24
C ASP A 64 1.56 -13.11 12.40
N PHE A 65 1.09 -12.71 13.59
CA PHE A 65 -0.33 -12.54 13.90
C PHE A 65 -0.60 -11.18 14.52
N PHE A 66 -1.45 -10.39 13.87
CA PHE A 66 -1.79 -9.03 14.31
C PHE A 66 -3.16 -8.97 14.96
N GLY A 67 -3.45 -7.80 15.54
CA GLY A 67 -4.72 -7.49 16.20
C GLY A 67 -4.71 -7.79 17.70
N PRO A 68 -5.73 -7.32 18.43
CA PRO A 68 -5.79 -7.41 19.89
C PRO A 68 -5.88 -8.85 20.40
N ARG A 69 -6.34 -9.77 19.55
CA ARG A 69 -6.43 -11.21 19.86
C ARG A 69 -5.33 -12.04 19.20
N GLN A 70 -4.42 -11.42 18.45
CA GLN A 70 -3.36 -12.12 17.69
C GLN A 70 -3.95 -13.20 16.76
N ASP A 71 -5.03 -12.86 16.05
CA ASP A 71 -5.81 -13.79 15.21
C ASP A 71 -5.84 -13.38 13.73
N ILE A 72 -5.13 -12.31 13.36
CA ILE A 72 -5.01 -11.86 11.97
C ILE A 72 -3.67 -12.33 11.43
N GLU A 73 -3.67 -13.44 10.70
CA GLU A 73 -2.47 -13.96 10.05
C GLU A 73 -1.94 -12.96 9.01
N VAL A 74 -0.64 -12.66 9.09
CA VAL A 74 0.09 -11.82 8.14
C VAL A 74 1.37 -12.50 7.70
N ARG A 75 1.82 -12.19 6.48
CA ARG A 75 3.20 -12.42 6.05
C ARG A 75 3.98 -11.12 6.20
N LEU A 76 5.06 -11.14 6.96
CA LEU A 76 5.95 -10.00 7.06
C LEU A 76 6.68 -9.80 5.72
N VAL A 77 7.01 -8.57 5.40
CA VAL A 77 7.79 -8.23 4.21
C VAL A 77 9.09 -7.58 4.67
N GLU A 78 10.18 -7.87 3.99
CA GLU A 78 11.49 -7.33 4.32
C GLU A 78 11.44 -5.78 4.33
N PRO A 79 11.84 -5.15 5.44
CA PRO A 79 11.73 -3.70 5.62
C PRO A 79 12.92 -2.98 4.97
N THR A 80 13.03 -3.11 3.64
CA THR A 80 14.15 -2.53 2.87
C THR A 80 14.13 -1.00 2.90
N ARG A 81 15.31 -0.37 2.77
CA ARG A 81 15.44 1.09 2.66
C ARG A 81 14.60 1.65 1.50
N LYS A 82 14.47 0.92 0.39
CA LYS A 82 13.66 1.33 -0.77
C LYS A 82 12.17 1.37 -0.44
N LEU A 83 11.66 0.36 0.26
CA LEU A 83 10.27 0.31 0.69
C LEU A 83 9.94 1.42 1.70
N PHE A 84 10.83 1.66 2.66
CA PHE A 84 10.69 2.80 3.59
C PHE A 84 10.74 4.15 2.87
N ASN A 85 11.68 4.35 1.95
CA ASN A 85 11.76 5.60 1.19
C ASN A 85 10.50 5.85 0.35
N LEU A 86 9.91 4.79 -0.23
CA LEU A 86 8.64 4.87 -0.95
C LEU A 86 7.50 5.30 -0.02
N HIS A 87 7.39 4.66 1.16
CA HIS A 87 6.43 5.02 2.21
C HIS A 87 6.57 6.50 2.63
N GLU A 88 7.79 6.93 2.96
CA GLU A 88 8.08 8.29 3.40
C GLU A 88 7.83 9.34 2.29
N SER A 89 8.12 9.01 1.03
CA SER A 89 7.83 9.91 -0.09
C SER A 89 6.32 10.14 -0.25
N LEU A 90 5.52 9.07 -0.16
CA LEU A 90 4.06 9.17 -0.19
C LEU A 90 3.54 10.04 0.96
N LEU A 91 4.01 9.82 2.20
CA LEU A 91 3.60 10.62 3.36
C LEU A 91 3.99 12.09 3.22
N ARG A 92 5.22 12.38 2.79
CA ARG A 92 5.68 13.75 2.58
C ARG A 92 4.81 14.46 1.56
N LYS A 93 4.55 13.85 0.40
CA LYS A 93 3.72 14.43 -0.67
C LYS A 93 2.27 14.58 -0.24
N LEU A 94 1.70 13.61 0.51
CA LEU A 94 0.38 13.76 1.13
C LEU A 94 0.34 14.97 2.08
N GLY A 95 1.40 15.19 2.86
CA GLY A 95 1.57 16.38 3.69
C GLY A 95 1.54 17.69 2.90
N THR A 96 2.18 17.73 1.73
CA THR A 96 2.20 18.93 0.88
C THR A 96 0.84 19.30 0.27
N VAL A 97 -0.09 18.33 0.17
CA VAL A 97 -1.46 18.56 -0.29
C VAL A 97 -2.46 18.68 0.88
N GLY A 98 -1.95 18.98 2.08
CA GLY A 98 -2.76 19.34 3.24
C GLY A 98 -3.23 18.16 4.11
N LEU A 99 -2.81 16.93 3.84
CA LEU A 99 -3.10 15.80 4.73
C LEU A 99 -2.23 15.88 5.99
N ASN A 100 -2.84 15.90 7.17
CA ASN A 100 -2.09 15.74 8.42
C ASN A 100 -1.69 14.26 8.61
N THR A 101 -0.51 13.90 8.11
CA THR A 101 0.04 12.54 8.20
C THR A 101 0.43 12.12 9.61
N LYS A 102 0.63 13.06 10.54
CA LYS A 102 0.96 12.76 11.95
C LYS A 102 -0.15 12.06 12.71
N ASN A 103 -1.39 12.17 12.22
CA ASN A 103 -2.55 11.52 12.82
C ASN A 103 -2.78 10.11 12.26
N LEU A 104 -1.98 9.66 11.29
CA LEU A 104 -2.06 8.30 10.78
C LEU A 104 -1.33 7.35 11.75
N SER A 105 -1.96 6.22 12.04
CA SER A 105 -1.32 5.14 12.80
C SER A 105 -0.53 4.22 11.87
N TYR A 106 0.52 3.56 12.38
CA TYR A 106 1.32 2.57 11.64
C TYR A 106 2.07 3.17 10.44
N VAL A 107 2.66 4.34 10.65
CA VAL A 107 3.45 5.09 9.65
C VAL A 107 4.80 5.48 10.23
N GLY A 108 5.75 5.84 9.37
CA GLY A 108 7.09 6.27 9.76
C GLY A 108 7.81 5.20 10.57
N ARG A 109 8.18 5.52 11.82
CA ARG A 109 8.87 4.58 12.72
C ARG A 109 8.03 3.37 13.11
N ASP A 110 6.70 3.51 13.05
CA ASP A 110 5.76 2.43 13.37
C ASP A 110 5.32 1.65 12.11
N TYR A 111 5.91 1.95 10.94
CA TYR A 111 5.61 1.23 9.72
C TYR A 111 6.25 -0.16 9.74
N LEU A 112 5.38 -1.19 9.80
CA LEU A 112 5.76 -2.59 9.73
C LEU A 112 5.16 -3.19 8.45
N PRO A 113 5.94 -3.34 7.36
CA PRO A 113 5.42 -3.82 6.08
C PRO A 113 4.98 -5.28 6.17
N HIS A 114 3.72 -5.53 5.79
CA HIS A 114 3.10 -6.84 5.89
C HIS A 114 1.98 -7.02 4.87
N ILE A 115 1.64 -8.28 4.62
CA ILE A 115 0.57 -8.72 3.74
C ILE A 115 -0.39 -9.58 4.56
N THR A 116 -1.61 -9.10 4.83
CA THR A 116 -2.63 -9.86 5.58
C THR A 116 -3.09 -11.07 4.79
N VAL A 117 -2.90 -12.29 5.29
CA VAL A 117 -3.32 -13.51 4.59
C VAL A 117 -4.84 -13.56 4.48
N LYS A 118 -5.34 -13.72 3.26
CA LYS A 118 -6.78 -13.88 2.99
C LYS A 118 -7.04 -15.29 2.44
N PRO A 119 -7.61 -16.21 3.24
CA PRO A 119 -7.75 -17.61 2.83
C PRO A 119 -8.53 -17.82 1.52
N SER A 120 -9.42 -16.91 1.16
CA SER A 120 -10.22 -17.00 -0.08
C SER A 120 -9.52 -16.42 -1.32
N HIS A 121 -8.29 -15.91 -1.19
CA HIS A 121 -7.56 -15.30 -2.29
C HIS A 121 -6.55 -16.29 -2.88
N PRO A 122 -6.49 -16.42 -4.22
CA PRO A 122 -5.48 -17.26 -4.84
C PRO A 122 -4.10 -16.63 -4.65
N ASN A 123 -3.05 -17.47 -4.57
CA ASN A 123 -1.64 -17.06 -4.56
C ASN A 123 -1.22 -16.19 -3.36
N ILE A 124 -1.55 -16.64 -2.15
CA ILE A 124 -0.98 -16.06 -0.92
C ILE A 124 0.56 -16.12 -1.02
N PRO A 125 1.27 -14.99 -0.83
CA PRO A 125 2.73 -15.00 -0.88
C PRO A 125 3.35 -15.95 0.16
N GLN A 126 4.38 -16.69 -0.24
CA GLN A 126 5.06 -17.68 0.61
C GLN A 126 6.33 -17.09 1.22
N GLU A 127 6.74 -17.59 2.38
CA GLU A 127 8.04 -17.23 2.98
C GLU A 127 9.19 -17.56 2.00
N GLY A 128 10.17 -16.65 1.91
CA GLY A 128 11.27 -16.70 0.94
C GLY A 128 10.89 -16.26 -0.48
N GLN A 129 9.61 -15.98 -0.76
CA GLN A 129 9.19 -15.48 -2.06
C GLN A 129 9.69 -14.04 -2.26
N VAL A 130 10.31 -13.78 -3.41
CA VAL A 130 10.65 -12.42 -3.82
C VAL A 130 9.45 -11.77 -4.52
N LEU A 131 9.02 -10.61 -4.01
CA LEU A 131 8.00 -9.76 -4.62
C LEU A 131 8.67 -8.60 -5.34
N ARG A 132 8.31 -8.40 -6.61
CA ARG A 132 8.72 -7.23 -7.37
C ARG A 132 7.73 -6.09 -7.15
N ILE A 133 8.13 -5.09 -6.37
CA ILE A 133 7.39 -3.85 -6.19
C ILE A 133 7.60 -3.00 -7.43
N ASP A 134 6.59 -2.96 -8.29
CA ASP A 134 6.65 -2.31 -9.61
C ASP A 134 5.51 -1.33 -9.86
N HIS A 135 4.62 -1.11 -8.89
CA HIS A 135 3.52 -0.17 -9.01
C HIS A 135 3.03 0.34 -7.66
N ILE A 136 2.27 1.44 -7.73
CA ILE A 136 1.44 1.95 -6.64
C ILE A 136 -0.02 1.88 -7.09
N ALA A 137 -0.89 1.34 -6.24
CA ALA A 137 -2.33 1.33 -6.40
C ALA A 137 -2.99 2.27 -5.40
N LEU A 138 -3.84 3.17 -5.90
CA LEU A 138 -4.77 3.96 -5.11
C LEU A 138 -6.08 3.19 -4.97
N MET A 139 -6.36 2.77 -3.75
CA MET A 139 -7.57 2.03 -3.41
C MET A 139 -8.56 2.93 -2.69
N HIS A 140 -9.84 2.82 -3.04
CA HIS A 140 -10.95 3.39 -2.29
C HIS A 140 -11.61 2.31 -1.44
N LYS A 141 -12.03 2.70 -0.24
CA LYS A 141 -12.70 1.87 0.74
C LYS A 141 -13.90 2.63 1.30
N ASP A 142 -15.06 2.01 1.23
CA ASP A 142 -16.26 2.42 1.98
C ASP A 142 -16.79 1.26 2.84
N ARG A 143 -18.02 1.35 3.34
CA ARG A 143 -18.62 0.28 4.15
C ARG A 143 -18.86 -1.03 3.39
N HIS A 144 -19.09 -0.97 2.08
CA HIS A 144 -19.57 -2.07 1.27
C HIS A 144 -18.49 -2.66 0.36
N PHE A 145 -17.64 -1.80 -0.22
CA PHE A 145 -16.74 -2.17 -1.29
C PHE A 145 -15.33 -1.61 -1.11
N ARG A 146 -14.40 -2.28 -1.79
CA ARG A 146 -13.06 -1.82 -2.09
C ARG A 146 -12.96 -1.69 -3.59
N LYS A 147 -12.47 -0.57 -4.08
CA LYS A 147 -12.34 -0.29 -5.52
C LYS A 147 -10.93 0.16 -5.83
N LEU A 148 -10.34 -0.37 -6.90
CA LEU A 148 -9.11 0.17 -7.47
C LEU A 148 -9.44 1.42 -8.29
N ILE A 149 -8.94 2.56 -7.86
CA ILE A 149 -9.22 3.87 -8.48
C ILE A 149 -8.14 4.26 -9.48
N HIS A 150 -6.88 3.99 -9.13
CA HIS A 150 -5.73 4.31 -9.97
C HIS A 150 -4.63 3.27 -9.71
N LYS A 151 -3.86 2.93 -10.74
CA LYS A 151 -2.71 2.03 -10.63
C LYS A 151 -1.66 2.52 -11.61
N GLU A 152 -0.45 2.73 -11.12
CA GLU A 152 0.63 3.31 -11.93
C GLU A 152 1.95 2.62 -11.63
N SER A 153 2.68 2.27 -12.68
CA SER A 153 3.94 1.54 -12.55
C SER A 153 5.06 2.47 -12.09
N LEU A 154 5.95 1.95 -11.25
CA LEU A 154 7.21 2.60 -10.91
C LEU A 154 8.09 2.67 -12.17
N HIS A 155 8.53 3.88 -12.53
CA HIS A 155 9.36 4.11 -13.71
C HIS A 155 10.41 5.21 -13.52
N GLY A 156 10.59 5.66 -12.28
CA GLY A 156 11.66 6.57 -11.91
C GLY A 156 13.04 5.97 -12.08
N ARG A 157 14.06 6.83 -12.04
CA ARG A 157 15.46 6.41 -11.94
C ARG A 157 15.80 6.25 -10.45
N GLN A 158 16.59 5.24 -10.07
CA GLN A 158 16.96 5.07 -8.66
C GLN A 158 17.60 6.36 -8.13
N ALA A 159 17.01 6.94 -7.08
CA ALA A 159 17.69 7.96 -6.30
C ALA A 159 18.84 7.29 -5.54
N GLU A 160 20.06 7.45 -6.04
CA GLU A 160 21.28 7.11 -5.30
C GLU A 160 21.32 7.97 -4.04
N THR A 161 21.11 7.35 -2.88
CA THR A 161 21.37 7.96 -1.56
C THR A 161 21.91 6.93 -0.60
#